data_AF-A0A495W4J3-F1
#
_entry.id   AF-A0A495W4J3-F1
#
_cell.length_a   1.000
_cell.length_b   1.000
_cell.length_c   1.000
_cell.angle_alpha   90.00
_cell.angle_beta   90.00
_cell.angle_gamma   90.00
#
_symmetry.space_group_name_H-M   'P 1'
#
loop_
_entity.id
_entity.type
_entity.pdbx_description
1 polymer ?
#
loop_
_entity_poly.entity_id
_entity_poly.type
_entity_poly.pdbx_seq_one_letter_code
_entity_poly.pdbx_strand_id
1 'polypeptide(L)'
;MNTELVSRTGLVPEQVIPPRSADVLELAVESALDAVRPSNLADPLSGALTAEETLREALRRAGPGTDDALVQAVACAEAATEHLRYGELQEARLLLVAARGRLVRSQARRT
;
A
#
# COMPACT_ATOMS: atom_id res chain seq x y z
N MET A 1 -26.64 -8.86 -52.80
CA MET A 1 -25.18 -8.84 -53.04
C MET A 1 -24.61 -7.77 -52.13
N ASN A 2 -23.64 -8.16 -51.30
CA ASN A 2 -23.22 -7.61 -50.02
C ASN A 2 -22.72 -6.15 -50.02
N THR A 3 -23.03 -5.39 -48.96
CA THR A 3 -22.12 -4.39 -48.38
C THR A 3 -22.18 -4.49 -46.85
N GLU A 4 -20.99 -4.63 -46.27
CA GLU A 4 -20.75 -5.16 -44.93
C GLU A 4 -21.00 -4.12 -43.82
N LEU A 5 -21.57 -4.65 -42.74
CA LEU A 5 -21.81 -3.99 -41.46
C LEU A 5 -20.46 -3.89 -40.71
N VAL A 6 -19.83 -2.71 -40.70
CA VAL A 6 -18.64 -2.48 -39.87
C VAL A 6 -19.09 -2.27 -38.42
N SER A 7 -19.11 -3.36 -37.67
CA SER A 7 -19.29 -3.35 -36.22
C SER A 7 -18.07 -2.71 -35.55
N ARG A 8 -18.27 -1.49 -35.04
CA ARG A 8 -17.36 -0.84 -34.08
C ARG A 8 -17.44 -1.59 -32.75
N THR A 9 -16.60 -2.61 -32.58
CA THR A 9 -16.31 -3.18 -31.27
C THR A 9 -14.83 -2.98 -30.97
N GLY A 10 -14.45 -1.72 -30.77
CA GLY A 10 -13.17 -1.38 -30.16
C GLY A 10 -13.27 -1.57 -28.65
N LEU A 11 -13.21 -2.81 -28.18
CA LEU A 11 -12.77 -3.08 -26.81
C LEU A 11 -11.28 -2.83 -26.79
N VAL A 12 -10.90 -1.61 -26.43
CA VAL A 12 -9.53 -1.31 -26.01
C VAL A 12 -9.26 -2.22 -24.81
N PRO A 13 -8.24 -3.09 -24.83
CA PRO A 13 -7.87 -3.82 -23.64
C PRO A 13 -7.58 -2.79 -22.56
N GLU A 14 -8.20 -2.95 -21.37
CA GLU A 14 -7.78 -2.24 -20.16
C GLU A 14 -6.27 -2.37 -20.11
N GLN A 15 -5.59 -1.26 -20.41
CA GLN A 15 -4.17 -1.16 -20.15
C GLN A 15 -4.11 -1.32 -18.64
N VAL A 16 -3.65 -2.49 -18.18
CA VAL A 16 -3.29 -2.73 -16.79
C VAL A 16 -2.13 -1.79 -16.54
N ILE A 17 -2.45 -0.52 -16.24
CA ILE A 17 -1.48 0.46 -15.79
C ILE A 17 -0.94 -0.17 -14.52
N PRO A 18 0.36 -0.55 -14.49
CA PRO A 18 0.91 -1.16 -13.29
C PRO A 18 0.63 -0.18 -12.13
N PRO A 19 0.07 -0.67 -11.02
CA PRO A 19 -0.29 0.20 -9.90
C PRO A 19 0.94 1.00 -9.51
N ARG A 20 0.78 2.32 -9.34
CA ARG A 20 1.92 3.16 -8.99
C ARG A 20 2.45 2.69 -7.65
N SER A 21 3.76 2.78 -7.47
CA SER A 21 4.45 2.34 -6.26
C SER A 21 3.82 2.87 -4.96
N ALA A 22 3.33 4.12 -4.97
CA ALA A 22 2.63 4.73 -3.85
C ALA A 22 1.27 4.09 -3.54
N ASP A 23 0.54 3.63 -4.56
CA ASP A 23 -0.78 3.01 -4.40
C ASP A 23 -0.64 1.60 -3.81
N VAL A 24 0.42 0.87 -4.22
CA VAL A 24 0.78 -0.42 -3.63
C VAL A 24 1.14 -0.28 -2.16
N LEU A 25 1.92 0.74 -1.82
CA LEU A 25 2.30 1.03 -0.43
C LEU A 25 1.10 1.44 0.42
N GLU A 26 0.17 2.22 -0.13
CA GLU A 26 -1.07 2.60 0.56
C GLU A 26 -1.93 1.40 0.91
N LEU A 27 -2.19 0.52 -0.06
CA LEU A 27 -2.95 -0.71 0.18
C LEU A 27 -2.29 -1.59 1.24
N ALA A 28 -0.97 -1.71 1.22
CA ALA A 28 -0.21 -2.47 2.21
C ALA A 28 -0.32 -1.84 3.62
N VAL A 29 -0.26 -0.51 3.73
CA VAL A 29 -0.42 0.21 5.00
C VAL A 29 -1.81 0.01 5.58
N GLU A 30 -2.87 0.11 4.77
CA GLU A 30 -4.24 -0.11 5.25
C GLU A 30 -4.47 -1.56 5.67
N SER A 31 -3.98 -2.52 4.87
CA SER A 31 -4.05 -3.94 5.23
C SER A 31 -3.31 -4.24 6.53
N ALA A 32 -2.13 -3.65 6.73
CA ALA A 32 -1.37 -3.80 7.96
C ALA A 32 -2.09 -3.19 9.17
N LEU A 33 -2.70 -2.01 9.01
CA LEU A 33 -3.49 -1.36 10.06
C LEU A 33 -4.67 -2.22 10.52
N ASP A 34 -5.30 -2.94 9.59
CA ASP A 34 -6.40 -3.86 9.88
C ASP A 34 -5.92 -5.13 10.58
N ALA A 35 -4.77 -5.66 10.18
CA ALA A 35 -4.16 -6.84 10.79
C ALA A 35 -3.72 -6.59 12.25
N VAL A 36 -3.24 -5.39 12.58
CA VAL A 36 -2.81 -5.03 13.95
C VAL A 36 -3.89 -4.37 14.80
N ARG A 37 -5.17 -4.44 14.39
CA ARG A 37 -6.25 -3.87 15.20
C ARG A 37 -6.32 -4.58 16.57
N PRO A 38 -6.49 -3.83 17.68
CA PRO A 38 -6.68 -4.41 19.01
C PRO A 38 -7.90 -5.35 19.14
N SER A 39 -8.87 -5.29 18.22
CA SER A 39 -10.03 -6.18 18.19
C SER A 39 -9.74 -7.53 17.50
N ASN A 40 -8.65 -7.66 16.74
CA ASN A 40 -8.27 -8.86 15.99
C ASN A 40 -7.27 -9.75 16.75
N LEU A 41 -7.17 -9.59 18.07
CA LEU A 41 -6.16 -10.25 18.93
C LEU A 41 -6.42 -11.75 19.22
N ALA A 42 -7.28 -12.42 18.44
CA ALA A 42 -7.42 -13.87 18.57
C ALA A 42 -6.10 -14.60 18.26
N ASP A 43 -5.32 -14.06 17.32
CA ASP A 43 -3.91 -14.38 17.09
C ASP A 43 -3.15 -13.12 16.59
N PRO A 44 -2.62 -12.31 17.52
CA PRO A 44 -1.95 -11.06 17.19
C PRO A 44 -0.65 -11.27 16.38
N LEU A 45 0.01 -12.40 16.62
CA LEU A 45 1.32 -12.72 16.06
C LEU A 45 1.20 -13.12 14.59
N SER A 46 0.20 -13.94 14.24
CA SER A 46 -0.04 -14.29 12.84
C SER A 46 -0.39 -13.06 12.00
N GLY A 47 -1.26 -12.18 12.52
CA GLY A 47 -1.59 -10.91 11.85
C GLY A 47 -0.37 -10.00 11.66
N ALA A 48 0.49 -9.90 12.66
CA ALA A 48 1.71 -9.10 12.58
C ALA A 48 2.71 -9.63 11.54
N LEU A 49 2.90 -10.95 11.46
CA LEU A 49 3.77 -11.58 10.47
C LEU A 49 3.28 -11.34 9.04
N THR A 50 1.97 -11.53 8.79
CA THR A 50 1.39 -11.26 7.47
C THR A 50 1.49 -9.78 7.09
N ALA A 51 1.26 -8.87 8.05
CA ALA A 51 1.42 -7.44 7.83
C ALA A 51 2.87 -7.07 7.51
N GLU A 52 3.83 -7.64 8.24
CA GLU A 52 5.27 -7.44 8.04
C GLU A 52 5.71 -7.88 6.64
N GLU A 53 5.31 -9.08 6.20
CA GLU A 53 5.63 -9.59 4.87
C GLU A 53 5.03 -8.74 3.76
N THR A 54 3.77 -8.34 3.92
CA THR A 54 3.05 -7.50 2.95
C THR A 54 3.71 -6.13 2.80
N LEU A 55 4.07 -5.48 3.92
CA LEU A 55 4.77 -4.19 3.90
C LEU A 55 6.14 -4.32 3.27
N ARG A 56 6.91 -5.37 3.58
CA ARG A 56 8.23 -5.59 2.99
C ARG A 56 8.16 -5.75 1.46
N GLU A 57 7.16 -6.45 0.94
CA GLU A 57 6.95 -6.55 -0.51
C GLU A 57 6.57 -5.20 -1.12
N ALA A 58 5.66 -4.45 -0.49
CA ALA A 58 5.26 -3.13 -0.97
C ALA A 58 6.43 -2.13 -0.95
N LEU A 59 7.25 -2.14 0.09
CA LEU A 59 8.44 -1.31 0.23
C LEU A 59 9.50 -1.62 -0.83
N ARG A 60 9.70 -2.89 -1.20
CA ARG A 60 10.59 -3.25 -2.33
C ARG A 60 10.11 -2.68 -3.68
N ARG A 61 8.79 -2.48 -3.82
CA ARG A 61 8.18 -1.86 -5.00
C ARG A 61 8.06 -0.33 -4.87
N ALA A 62 8.19 0.20 -3.66
CA ALA A 62 8.28 1.62 -3.39
C ALA A 62 9.62 2.14 -3.92
N GLY A 63 9.67 2.46 -5.20
CA GLY A 63 10.81 3.12 -5.81
C GLY A 63 11.17 4.43 -5.09
N PRO A 64 12.30 5.07 -5.44
CA PRO A 64 12.75 6.30 -4.78
C PRO A 64 11.64 7.36 -4.82
N GLY A 65 11.25 7.84 -3.64
CA GLY A 65 10.18 8.82 -3.51
C GLY A 65 10.51 10.10 -4.25
N THR A 66 9.57 10.60 -5.05
CA THR A 66 9.73 11.85 -5.82
C THR A 66 9.33 13.08 -5.03
N ASP A 67 8.68 12.91 -3.87
CA ASP A 67 8.27 13.98 -2.97
C ASP A 67 8.57 13.64 -1.50
N ASP A 68 8.79 14.66 -0.68
CA ASP A 68 9.16 14.50 0.74
C ASP A 68 8.10 13.73 1.55
N ALA A 69 6.82 13.87 1.22
CA ALA A 69 5.76 13.19 1.94
C ALA A 69 5.81 11.68 1.68
N LEU A 70 6.07 11.25 0.44
CA LEU A 70 6.28 9.86 0.09
C LEU A 70 7.55 9.29 0.73
N VAL A 71 8.66 10.04 0.73
CA VAL A 71 9.90 9.63 1.42
C VAL A 71 9.64 9.40 2.91
N GLN A 72 8.93 10.32 3.56
CA GLN A 72 8.57 10.17 4.97
C GLN A 72 7.56 9.05 5.20
N ALA A 73 6.64 8.78 4.26
CA ALA A 73 5.73 7.64 4.36
C ALA A 73 6.49 6.31 4.32
N VAL A 74 7.42 6.17 3.38
CA VAL A 74 8.31 5.00 3.24
C VAL A 74 9.09 4.79 4.54
N ALA A 75 9.75 5.82 5.07
CA ALA A 75 10.52 5.72 6.31
C ALA A 75 9.66 5.26 7.51
N CYS A 76 8.41 5.75 7.61
CA CYS A 76 7.50 5.28 8.65
C CYS A 76 7.07 3.82 8.45
N ALA A 77 6.81 3.41 7.20
CA ALA A 77 6.44 2.03 6.89
C ALA A 77 7.61 1.05 7.12
N GLU A 78 8.85 1.45 6.82
CA GLU A 78 10.06 0.69 7.14
C GLU A 78 10.21 0.51 8.66
N ALA A 79 10.09 1.59 9.42
CA ALA A 79 10.14 1.52 10.88
C ALA A 79 9.01 0.63 11.45
N ALA A 80 7.79 0.77 10.93
CA ALA A 80 6.66 -0.08 11.34
C ALA A 80 6.93 -1.56 11.05
N THR A 81 7.56 -1.87 9.91
CA THR A 81 7.93 -3.24 9.54
C THR A 81 8.87 -3.86 10.57
N GLU A 82 9.82 -3.10 11.10
CA GLU A 82 10.73 -3.58 12.16
C GLU A 82 9.98 -3.82 13.48
N HIS A 83 9.09 -2.92 13.88
CA HIS A 83 8.26 -3.12 15.08
C HIS A 83 7.34 -4.34 14.98
N LEU A 84 6.76 -4.61 13.79
CA LEU A 84 5.96 -5.81 13.55
C LEU A 84 6.78 -7.09 13.74
N ARG A 85 8.03 -7.11 13.27
CA ARG A 85 8.96 -8.22 13.43
C ARG A 85 9.24 -8.56 14.89
N TYR A 86 9.25 -7.55 15.77
CA TYR A 86 9.45 -7.71 17.21
C TYR A 86 8.15 -7.83 18.02
N GLY A 87 6.98 -7.83 17.36
CA GLY A 87 5.68 -7.91 18.04
C GLY A 87 5.28 -6.63 18.79
N GLU A 88 5.92 -5.50 18.49
CA GLU A 88 5.66 -4.18 19.08
C GLU A 88 4.46 -3.53 18.37
N LEU A 89 3.28 -4.13 18.53
CA LEU A 89 2.09 -3.81 17.72
C LEU A 89 1.60 -2.37 17.89
N GLN A 90 1.78 -1.79 19.08
CA GLN A 90 1.32 -0.44 19.36
C GLN A 90 2.20 0.61 18.66
N GLU A 91 3.51 0.41 18.68
CA GLU A 91 4.53 1.20 18.01
C GLU A 91 4.37 1.08 16.48
N ALA A 92 4.23 -0.15 15.98
CA ALA A 92 3.96 -0.41 14.58
C ALA A 92 2.71 0.34 14.11
N ARG A 93 1.61 0.26 14.87
CA ARG A 93 0.35 0.93 14.52
C ARG A 93 0.48 2.45 14.49
N LEU A 94 1.21 3.05 15.44
CA LEU A 94 1.47 4.48 15.46
C LEU A 94 2.16 4.93 14.17
N LEU A 95 3.20 4.21 13.76
CA LEU A 95 3.96 4.51 12.55
C LEU A 95 3.16 4.28 11.27
N LEU A 96 2.31 3.25 11.23
CA LEU A 96 1.40 3.00 10.11
C LEU A 96 0.36 4.10 9.94
N VAL A 97 -0.21 4.62 11.04
CA VAL A 97 -1.12 5.78 10.98
C VAL A 97 -0.38 7.01 10.45
N ALA A 98 0.87 7.23 10.88
CA ALA A 98 1.69 8.32 10.38
C ALA A 98 2.02 8.15 8.88
N ALA A 99 2.36 6.95 8.43
CA ALA A 99 2.60 6.62 7.03
C ALA A 99 1.36 6.93 6.18
N ARG A 100 0.18 6.45 6.58
CA ARG A 100 -1.09 6.74 5.89
C ARG A 100 -1.33 8.23 5.71
N GLY A 101 -1.21 9.02 6.78
CA GLY A 101 -1.40 10.47 6.71
C GLY A 101 -0.37 11.19 5.81
N ARG A 102 0.79 10.59 5.57
CA ARG A 102 1.81 11.11 4.64
C ARG A 102 1.51 10.69 3.20
N LEU A 103 1.03 9.48 2.96
CA LEU A 103 0.59 9.00 1.64
C LEU A 103 -0.55 9.84 1.07
N VAL A 104 -1.58 10.13 1.88
CA VAL A 104 -2.68 11.02 1.50
C VAL A 104 -2.17 12.41 1.08
N ARG A 105 -1.17 12.94 1.80
CA ARG A 105 -0.55 14.24 1.48
C ARG A 105 0.28 14.19 0.19
N SER A 106 1.02 13.11 -0.05
CA SER A 106 1.73 12.89 -1.31
C SER A 106 0.76 12.79 -2.49
N GLN A 107 -0.38 12.10 -2.32
CA GLN A 107 -1.44 12.04 -3.33
C GLN A 107 -2.05 13.40 -3.64
N ALA A 108 -2.41 14.18 -2.62
CA ALA A 108 -3.00 15.50 -2.81
C ALA A 108 -2.09 16.50 -3.52
N ARG A 109 -0.76 16.29 -3.49
CA ARG A 109 0.22 17.10 -4.24
C ARG A 109 0.38 16.67 -5.70
N ARG A 110 -0.15 15.50 -6.07
CA ARG A 110 -0.07 14.92 -7.41
C ARG A 110 -1.33 15.13 -8.25
N THR A 111 -2.45 15.51 -7.61
CA THR A 111 -3.74 15.88 -8.24
C THR A 111 -3.80 17.35 -8.53
#